data_AF-A0A962FJT7-F1
#
_entry.id   AF-A0A962FJT7-F1
#
_cell.length_a   1.000
_cell.length_b   1.000
_cell.length_c   1.000
_cell.angle_alpha   90.00
_cell.angle_beta   90.00
_cell.angle_gamma   90.00
#
_symmetry.space_group_name_H-M   'P 1'
#
loop_
_entity.id
_entity.type
_entity.pdbx_description
1 polymer ?
#
loop_
_entity_poly.entity_id
_entity_poly.type
_entity_poly.pdbx_seq_one_letter_code
_entity_poly.pdbx_strand_id
1 'polypeptide(L)'
;MSQAVSRFIDAVRWIAALIVALHHCNNVFVNQADIMKAEHDAPVYVWWFATSYTFAHGAVVVFFVLSGFLVGGAAVNRARAGKAYLRNYLIDRSARIYIVLVPALALSVFLDLVGQRVFAGLGVYEHPVYQAALKLEYIPATLVSLQAIWFPTFGTNAALWSLGMEFWYYVICGLAVAPLCAAYATSARWTAFAIAVVLFITLSLPGSYFMFGGAIWALGALTRIAPRPL
;
A
#
# COMPACT_ATOMS: atom_id res chain seq x y z
N MET A 1 6.19 -19.90 14.20
CA MET A 1 6.69 -19.92 12.81
C MET A 1 8.15 -20.33 12.90
N SER A 2 8.67 -21.18 12.01
CA SER A 2 10.09 -21.56 12.07
C SER A 2 10.97 -20.38 11.70
N GLN A 3 12.22 -20.38 12.17
CA GLN A 3 13.18 -19.34 11.85
C GLN A 3 13.45 -19.26 10.33
N ALA A 4 13.48 -20.40 9.65
CA ALA A 4 13.66 -20.47 8.19
C ALA A 4 12.55 -19.71 7.44
N VAL A 5 11.28 -19.89 7.83
CA VAL A 5 10.15 -19.18 7.21
C VAL A 5 10.23 -17.68 7.47
N SER A 6 10.65 -17.26 8.68
CA SER A 6 10.85 -15.83 8.96
C SER A 6 11.91 -15.22 8.04
N ARG A 7 13.09 -15.84 7.96
CA ARG A 7 14.19 -15.37 7.10
C ARG A 7 13.79 -15.31 5.63
N PHE A 8 13.03 -16.30 5.16
CA PHE A 8 12.50 -16.30 3.80
C PHE A 8 11.57 -15.11 3.56
N ILE A 9 10.60 -14.87 4.46
CA ILE A 9 9.68 -13.72 4.36
C ILE A 9 10.46 -12.39 4.36
N ASP A 10 11.46 -12.26 5.24
CA ASP A 10 12.27 -11.04 5.31
C ASP A 10 13.06 -10.81 4.02
N ALA A 11 13.66 -11.86 3.45
CA ALA A 11 14.36 -11.79 2.17
C ALA A 11 13.42 -11.39 1.02
N VAL A 12 12.23 -12.01 0.93
CA VAL A 12 11.24 -11.68 -0.10
C VAL A 12 10.78 -10.22 0.03
N ARG A 13 10.54 -9.74 1.25
CA ARG A 13 10.17 -8.33 1.49
C ARG A 13 11.28 -7.37 1.07
N TRP A 14 12.54 -7.72 1.36
CA TRP A 14 13.67 -6.90 0.96
C TRP A 14 13.83 -6.82 -0.56
N ILE A 15 13.75 -7.97 -1.26
CA ILE A 15 13.81 -8.03 -2.72
C ILE A 15 12.65 -7.23 -3.33
N ALA A 16 11.42 -7.41 -2.83
CA ALA A 16 10.27 -6.68 -3.31
C ALA A 16 10.41 -5.16 -3.11
N ALA A 17 10.92 -4.72 -1.95
CA ALA A 17 11.19 -3.30 -1.69
C ALA A 17 12.24 -2.73 -2.66
N LEU A 18 13.31 -3.49 -2.93
CA LEU A 18 14.35 -3.08 -3.86
C LEU A 18 13.80 -2.93 -5.29
N ILE A 19 13.01 -3.88 -5.77
CA ILE A 19 12.39 -3.81 -7.11
C ILE A 19 11.51 -2.55 -7.23
N VAL A 20 10.69 -2.26 -6.22
CA VAL A 20 9.82 -1.06 -6.21
C VAL A 20 10.66 0.22 -6.20
N ALA A 21 11.72 0.27 -5.37
CA ALA A 21 12.61 1.43 -5.32
C ALA A 21 13.32 1.68 -6.66
N LEU A 22 13.84 0.63 -7.29
CA LEU A 22 14.50 0.72 -8.59
C LEU A 22 13.56 1.22 -9.69
N HIS A 23 12.30 0.79 -9.68
CA HIS A 23 11.30 1.32 -10.61
C HIS A 23 11.02 2.80 -10.43
N HIS A 24 10.92 3.29 -9.19
CA HIS A 24 10.76 4.72 -8.93
C HIS A 24 12.00 5.55 -9.32
N CYS A 25 13.17 4.91 -9.42
CA CYS A 25 14.39 5.50 -9.96
C CYS A 25 14.58 5.27 -11.47
N ASN A 26 13.63 4.63 -12.18
CA ASN A 26 13.82 4.24 -13.58
C ASN A 26 14.19 5.44 -14.47
N ASN A 27 13.48 6.56 -14.29
CA ASN A 27 13.69 7.79 -15.07
C ASN A 27 15.00 8.54 -14.76
N VAL A 28 15.83 8.06 -13.83
CA VAL A 28 17.15 8.65 -13.54
C VAL A 28 18.15 8.34 -14.65
N PHE A 29 18.06 7.14 -15.22
CA PHE A 29 19.03 6.65 -16.22
C PHE A 29 18.42 6.44 -17.61
N VAL A 30 17.10 6.51 -17.74
CA VAL A 30 16.38 6.27 -19.00
C VAL A 30 15.27 7.30 -19.19
N ASN A 31 15.18 7.86 -20.39
CA ASN A 31 14.01 8.64 -20.78
C ASN A 31 12.93 7.71 -21.35
N GLN A 32 11.87 7.45 -20.60
CA GLN A 32 10.82 6.55 -21.07
C GLN A 32 10.07 7.06 -22.33
N ALA A 33 10.14 8.35 -22.64
CA ALA A 33 9.44 8.91 -23.80
C ALA A 33 10.10 8.59 -25.15
N ASP A 34 11.40 8.26 -25.14
CA ASP A 34 12.21 8.00 -26.34
C ASP A 34 12.73 6.55 -26.44
N ILE A 35 12.52 5.72 -25.42
CA ILE A 35 13.03 4.34 -25.38
C ILE A 35 12.61 3.48 -26.59
N MET A 36 11.43 3.74 -27.17
CA MET A 36 10.92 3.06 -28.37
C MET A 36 11.06 3.88 -29.67
N LYS A 37 11.64 5.08 -29.61
CA LYS A 37 11.67 6.04 -30.72
C LYS A 37 13.07 6.40 -31.20
N ALA A 38 14.08 6.19 -30.37
CA ALA A 38 15.47 6.44 -30.67
C ALA A 38 16.31 5.18 -30.45
N GLU A 39 17.48 5.14 -31.08
CA GLU A 39 18.49 4.11 -30.79
C GLU A 39 19.15 4.40 -29.46
N HIS A 40 19.34 3.35 -28.66
CA HIS A 40 20.00 3.40 -27.36
C HIS A 40 21.01 2.26 -27.24
N ASP A 41 22.03 2.44 -26.39
CA ASP A 41 22.99 1.38 -26.11
C ASP A 41 22.34 0.22 -25.32
N ALA A 42 22.89 -0.99 -25.46
CA ALA A 42 22.35 -2.19 -24.80
C ALA A 42 22.10 -2.04 -23.28
N PRO A 43 22.94 -1.36 -22.47
CA PRO A 43 22.69 -1.16 -21.04
C PRO A 43 21.40 -0.38 -20.73
N VAL A 44 20.99 0.54 -21.61
CA VAL A 44 19.75 1.34 -21.44
C VAL A 44 18.53 0.42 -21.54
N TYR A 45 18.50 -0.48 -22.52
CA TYR A 45 17.42 -1.47 -22.66
C TYR A 45 17.40 -2.47 -21.50
N VAL A 46 18.58 -2.89 -21.01
CA VAL A 46 18.67 -3.78 -19.83
C VAL A 46 18.08 -3.09 -18.59
N TRP A 47 18.44 -1.83 -18.34
CA TRP A 47 17.89 -1.06 -17.22
C TRP A 47 16.38 -0.88 -17.35
N TRP A 48 15.90 -0.45 -18.53
CA TRP A 48 14.48 -0.27 -18.81
C TRP A 48 13.66 -1.54 -18.54
N PHE A 49 14.16 -2.69 -19.02
CA PHE A 49 13.52 -3.98 -18.78
C PHE A 49 13.52 -4.34 -17.28
N ALA A 50 14.69 -4.31 -16.64
CA ALA A 50 14.86 -4.73 -15.25
C ALA A 50 14.08 -3.87 -14.24
N THR A 51 13.83 -2.60 -14.57
CA THR A 51 13.12 -1.63 -13.71
C THR A 51 11.71 -1.31 -14.22
N SER A 52 11.13 -2.18 -15.05
CA SER A 52 9.81 -1.99 -15.61
C SER A 52 8.71 -1.98 -14.54
N TYR A 53 7.61 -1.27 -14.83
CA TYR A 53 6.44 -1.17 -13.96
C TYR A 53 5.87 -2.54 -13.59
N THR A 54 5.90 -3.51 -14.51
CA THR A 54 5.36 -4.86 -14.30
C THR A 54 6.02 -5.56 -13.11
N PHE A 55 7.34 -5.45 -12.97
CA PHE A 55 8.06 -6.05 -11.84
C PHE A 55 7.73 -5.34 -10.52
N ALA A 56 7.68 -4.01 -10.52
CA ALA A 56 7.33 -3.24 -9.33
C ALA A 56 5.89 -3.50 -8.87
N HIS A 57 4.94 -3.52 -9.81
CA HIS A 57 3.55 -3.84 -9.51
C HIS A 57 3.41 -5.27 -8.95
N GLY A 58 4.10 -6.25 -9.54
CA GLY A 58 4.17 -7.62 -9.02
C GLY A 58 4.76 -7.69 -7.61
N ALA A 59 5.81 -6.92 -7.32
CA ALA A 59 6.40 -6.83 -5.99
C ALA A 59 5.42 -6.24 -4.95
N VAL A 60 4.59 -5.26 -5.31
CA VAL A 60 3.51 -4.74 -4.43
C VAL A 60 2.44 -5.81 -4.17
N VAL A 61 2.07 -6.59 -5.17
CA VAL A 61 1.15 -7.74 -4.99
C VAL A 61 1.70 -8.73 -3.96
N VAL A 62 3.01 -9.03 -4.01
CA VAL A 62 3.67 -9.88 -3.00
C VAL A 62 3.57 -9.27 -1.60
N PHE A 63 3.74 -7.95 -1.46
CA PHE A 63 3.54 -7.28 -0.17
C PHE A 63 2.12 -7.45 0.36
N PHE A 64 1.09 -7.34 -0.49
CA PHE A 64 -0.30 -7.57 -0.07
C PHE A 64 -0.53 -9.01 0.41
N VAL A 65 -0.02 -10.02 -0.30
CA VAL A 65 -0.12 -11.43 0.13
C VAL A 65 0.56 -11.64 1.48
N LEU A 66 1.81 -11.20 1.62
CA LEU A 66 2.57 -11.37 2.85
C LEU A 66 1.96 -10.60 4.02
N SER A 67 1.40 -9.43 3.75
CA SER A 67 0.67 -8.66 4.74
C SER A 67 -0.57 -9.37 5.22
N GLY A 68 -1.39 -9.90 4.32
CA GLY A 68 -2.53 -10.74 4.66
C GLY A 68 -2.15 -11.92 5.53
N PHE A 69 -1.10 -12.65 5.11
CA PHE A 69 -0.60 -13.81 5.84
C PHE A 69 -0.16 -13.48 7.27
N LEU A 70 0.63 -12.41 7.43
CA LEU A 70 1.20 -12.03 8.73
C LEU A 70 0.19 -11.30 9.62
N VAL A 71 -0.55 -10.35 9.06
CA VAL A 71 -1.43 -9.44 9.80
C VAL A 71 -2.82 -10.05 9.94
N GLY A 72 -3.45 -10.46 8.85
CA GLY A 72 -4.79 -11.04 8.87
C GLY A 72 -4.84 -12.35 9.66
N GLY A 73 -3.86 -13.24 9.42
CA GLY A 73 -3.75 -14.47 10.20
C GLY A 73 -3.49 -14.22 11.70
N ALA A 74 -2.67 -13.22 12.04
CA ALA A 74 -2.47 -12.84 13.45
C ALA A 74 -3.72 -12.19 14.07
N ALA A 75 -4.49 -11.41 13.31
CA ALA A 75 -5.73 -10.80 13.78
C ALA A 75 -6.77 -11.85 14.15
N VAL A 76 -6.95 -12.89 13.31
CA VAL A 76 -7.85 -14.01 13.60
C VAL A 76 -7.43 -14.76 14.86
N ASN A 77 -6.13 -15.04 15.02
CA ASN A 77 -5.63 -15.71 16.23
C ASN A 77 -5.84 -14.85 17.49
N ARG A 78 -5.61 -13.53 17.41
CA ARG A 78 -5.87 -12.60 18.51
C ARG A 78 -7.35 -12.55 18.88
N ALA A 79 -8.25 -12.53 17.89
CA ALA A 79 -9.69 -12.53 18.13
C ALA A 79 -10.14 -13.82 18.84
N ARG A 80 -9.68 -14.98 18.39
CA ARG A 80 -10.00 -16.29 18.98
C ARG A 80 -9.44 -16.48 20.40
N ALA A 81 -8.43 -15.70 20.81
CA ALA A 81 -7.84 -15.77 22.14
C ALA A 81 -8.77 -15.26 23.27
N GLY A 82 -9.96 -14.72 22.92
CA GLY A 82 -10.98 -14.35 23.91
C GLY A 82 -10.66 -13.09 24.72
N LYS A 83 -9.71 -12.27 24.26
CA LYS A 83 -9.35 -10.98 24.87
C LYS A 83 -9.67 -9.84 23.91
N ALA A 84 -10.07 -8.69 24.45
CA ALA A 84 -10.26 -7.49 23.65
C ALA A 84 -8.95 -7.11 22.94
N TYR A 85 -8.96 -7.07 21.60
CA TYR A 85 -7.77 -6.87 20.78
C TYR A 85 -7.83 -5.60 19.92
N LEU A 86 -9.03 -5.14 19.55
CA LEU A 86 -9.25 -4.17 18.46
C LEU A 86 -8.46 -2.87 18.67
N ARG A 87 -8.50 -2.28 19.87
CA ARG A 87 -7.78 -1.05 20.19
C ARG A 87 -6.28 -1.19 19.96
N ASN A 88 -5.66 -2.21 20.57
CA ASN A 88 -4.21 -2.39 20.47
C ASN A 88 -3.81 -2.78 19.04
N TYR A 89 -4.63 -3.60 18.37
CA TYR A 89 -4.42 -3.93 16.97
C TYR A 89 -4.44 -2.69 16.07
N LEU A 90 -5.45 -1.81 16.20
CA LEU A 90 -5.54 -0.59 15.39
C LEU A 90 -4.39 0.38 15.70
N ILE A 91 -3.99 0.54 16.97
CA ILE A 91 -2.82 1.36 17.34
C ILE A 91 -1.55 0.79 16.67
N ASP A 92 -1.30 -0.52 16.81
CA ASP A 92 -0.11 -1.18 16.23
C ASP A 92 -0.05 -0.99 14.70
N ARG A 93 -1.21 -1.05 14.03
CA ARG A 93 -1.31 -0.97 12.56
C ARG A 93 -1.24 0.46 12.06
N SER A 94 -1.94 1.39 12.70
CA SER A 94 -1.88 2.81 12.37
C SER A 94 -0.49 3.37 12.62
N ALA A 95 0.14 3.09 13.77
CA ALA A 95 1.48 3.58 14.07
C ALA A 95 2.51 3.13 13.02
N ARG A 96 2.44 1.87 12.57
CA ARG A 96 3.30 1.32 11.52
C ARG A 96 3.19 2.08 10.18
N ILE A 97 1.99 2.54 9.82
CA ILE A 97 1.76 3.28 8.57
C ILE A 97 2.15 4.75 8.74
N TYR A 98 1.66 5.40 9.80
CA TYR A 98 1.77 6.85 9.97
C TYR A 98 3.19 7.31 10.32
N ILE A 99 4.01 6.45 10.93
CA ILE A 99 5.43 6.74 11.16
C ILE A 99 6.21 6.92 9.85
N VAL A 100 5.72 6.36 8.74
CA VAL A 100 6.31 6.51 7.40
C VAL A 100 5.53 7.52 6.57
N LEU A 101 4.20 7.45 6.58
CA LEU A 101 3.32 8.30 5.77
C LEU A 101 3.52 9.79 6.07
N VAL A 102 3.53 10.18 7.35
CA VAL A 102 3.60 11.60 7.72
C VAL A 102 4.95 12.21 7.32
N PRO A 103 6.12 11.61 7.66
CA PRO A 103 7.40 12.12 7.19
C PRO A 103 7.54 12.11 5.66
N ALA A 104 7.07 11.05 4.99
CA ALA A 104 7.13 10.97 3.53
C ALA A 104 6.29 12.06 2.86
N LEU A 105 5.06 12.30 3.33
CA LEU A 105 4.20 13.36 2.82
C LEU A 105 4.80 14.75 3.07
N ALA A 106 5.32 15.00 4.28
CA ALA A 106 5.96 16.27 4.60
C ALA A 106 7.19 16.52 3.72
N LEU A 107 8.01 15.50 3.50
CA LEU A 107 9.16 15.57 2.61
C LEU A 107 8.73 15.82 1.15
N SER A 108 7.69 15.14 0.67
CA SER A 108 7.15 15.35 -0.68
C SER A 108 6.64 16.77 -0.86
N VAL A 109 5.85 17.30 0.08
CA VAL A 109 5.40 18.70 0.05
C VAL A 109 6.59 19.66 -0.01
N PHE A 110 7.59 19.45 0.85
CA PHE A 110 8.78 20.29 0.87
C PHE A 110 9.55 20.26 -0.46
N LEU A 111 9.82 19.07 -0.99
CA LEU A 111 10.56 18.90 -2.24
C LEU A 111 9.79 19.45 -3.44
N ASP A 112 8.47 19.27 -3.48
CA ASP A 112 7.63 19.80 -4.56
C ASP A 112 7.61 21.34 -4.53
N LEU A 113 7.51 21.96 -3.35
CA LEU A 113 7.55 23.42 -3.19
C LEU A 113 8.91 24.01 -3.61
N VAL A 114 10.00 23.34 -3.23
CA VAL A 114 11.35 23.75 -3.65
C VAL A 114 11.52 23.54 -5.15
N GLY A 115 11.08 22.38 -5.67
CA GLY A 115 11.17 22.01 -7.07
C GLY A 115 10.44 22.97 -7.99
N GLN A 116 9.23 23.39 -7.64
CA GLN A 116 8.48 24.41 -8.40
C GLN A 116 9.26 25.72 -8.57
N ARG A 117 10.09 26.10 -7.59
CA ARG A 117 10.90 27.34 -7.66
C ARG A 117 12.20 27.13 -8.42
N VAL A 118 12.90 26.02 -8.14
CA VAL A 118 14.21 25.72 -8.73
C VAL A 118 14.11 25.38 -10.22
N PHE A 119 13.04 24.68 -10.61
CA PHE A 119 12.84 24.24 -12.00
C PHE A 119 11.79 25.08 -12.75
N ALA A 120 11.47 26.27 -12.24
CA ALA A 120 10.53 27.19 -12.88
C ALA A 120 10.96 27.51 -14.31
N GLY A 121 10.04 27.37 -15.27
CA GLY A 121 10.31 27.64 -16.68
C GLY A 121 11.01 26.51 -17.44
N LEU A 122 11.34 25.39 -16.78
CA LEU A 122 11.88 24.19 -17.45
C LEU A 122 10.79 23.22 -17.91
N GLY A 123 9.52 23.49 -17.63
CA GLY A 123 8.38 22.69 -18.08
C GLY A 123 8.09 21.44 -17.23
N VAL A 124 8.90 21.16 -16.20
CA VAL A 124 8.75 19.98 -15.35
C VAL A 124 7.48 20.08 -14.51
N TYR A 125 7.33 21.16 -13.74
CA TYR A 125 6.17 21.35 -12.85
C TYR A 125 4.97 21.99 -13.57
N GLU A 126 5.19 22.57 -14.74
CA GLU A 126 4.15 23.14 -15.60
C GLU A 126 3.40 22.07 -16.39
N HIS A 127 3.93 20.84 -16.47
CA HIS A 127 3.27 19.74 -17.15
C HIS A 127 1.92 19.41 -16.49
N PRO A 128 0.82 19.24 -17.26
CA PRO A 128 -0.54 19.10 -16.72
C PRO A 128 -0.72 18.00 -15.66
N VAL A 129 0.03 16.90 -15.79
CA VAL A 129 0.00 15.78 -14.85
C VAL A 129 0.42 16.20 -13.43
N TYR A 130 1.47 17.01 -13.30
CA TYR A 130 1.95 17.45 -11.99
C TYR A 130 1.04 18.54 -11.40
N GLN A 131 0.57 19.48 -12.23
CA GLN A 131 -0.42 20.48 -11.81
C GLN A 131 -1.70 19.84 -11.26
N ALA A 132 -2.17 18.76 -11.90
CA ALA A 132 -3.33 18.03 -11.44
C ALA A 132 -3.11 17.31 -10.09
N ALA A 133 -1.88 16.89 -9.79
CA ALA A 133 -1.51 16.15 -8.57
C ALA A 133 -1.16 17.07 -7.37
N LEU A 134 -0.79 18.32 -7.62
CA LEU A 134 -0.34 19.29 -6.60
C LEU A 134 -1.48 20.03 -5.89
N LYS A 135 -2.70 19.48 -5.91
CA LYS A 135 -3.85 20.09 -5.23
C LYS A 135 -3.76 19.87 -3.73
N LEU A 136 -3.83 20.96 -2.97
CA LEU A 136 -3.76 20.92 -1.51
C LEU A 136 -4.86 20.06 -0.87
N GLU A 137 -6.00 19.88 -1.54
CA GLU A 137 -7.09 19.00 -1.10
C GLU A 137 -6.68 17.52 -1.00
N TYR A 138 -5.60 17.09 -1.68
CA TYR A 138 -5.10 15.72 -1.59
C TYR A 138 -4.24 15.46 -0.36
N ILE A 139 -3.76 16.52 0.32
CA ILE A 139 -3.03 16.38 1.60
C ILE A 139 -3.92 15.79 2.70
N PRO A 140 -5.09 16.37 3.04
CA PRO A 140 -5.96 15.79 4.05
C PRO A 140 -6.47 14.41 3.62
N ALA A 141 -6.77 14.18 2.33
CA ALA A 141 -7.13 12.86 1.82
C ALA A 141 -6.02 11.81 2.05
N THR A 142 -4.76 12.20 1.84
CA THR A 142 -3.59 11.34 2.09
C THR A 142 -3.41 11.08 3.58
N LEU A 143 -3.63 12.09 4.44
CA LEU A 143 -3.57 11.94 5.89
C LEU A 143 -4.63 11.01 6.46
N VAL A 144 -5.76 10.81 5.77
CA VAL A 144 -6.76 9.78 6.12
C VAL A 144 -6.63 8.50 5.29
N SER A 145 -5.50 8.32 4.59
CA SER A 145 -5.18 7.14 3.79
C SER A 145 -6.15 6.87 2.62
N LEU A 146 -6.74 7.90 2.01
CA LEU A 146 -7.68 7.77 0.88
C LEU A 146 -7.03 7.99 -0.49
N GLN A 147 -5.74 8.29 -0.54
CA GLN A 147 -4.98 8.38 -1.77
C GLN A 147 -4.97 7.04 -2.52
N ALA A 148 -5.06 7.12 -3.85
CA ALA A 148 -5.26 6.02 -4.79
C ALA A 148 -6.51 5.16 -4.57
N ILE A 149 -7.43 5.57 -3.69
CA ILE A 149 -8.76 4.98 -3.55
C ILE A 149 -9.77 5.95 -4.16
N TRP A 150 -10.01 7.07 -3.47
CA TRP A 150 -10.98 8.10 -3.89
C TRP A 150 -10.30 9.35 -4.44
N PHE A 151 -9.05 9.58 -4.06
CA PHE A 151 -8.28 10.75 -4.45
C PHE A 151 -6.96 10.31 -5.12
N PRO A 152 -6.40 11.10 -6.04
CA PRO A 152 -5.04 10.91 -6.51
C PRO A 152 -4.02 10.99 -5.36
N THR A 153 -2.80 10.50 -5.59
CA THR A 153 -1.69 10.77 -4.68
C THR A 153 -1.29 12.24 -4.77
N PHE A 154 -0.96 12.83 -3.63
CA PHE A 154 -0.49 14.21 -3.59
C PHE A 154 0.92 14.34 -4.21
N GLY A 155 1.08 15.35 -5.06
CA GLY A 155 2.37 15.78 -5.58
C GLY A 155 3.05 14.76 -6.48
N THR A 156 4.39 14.76 -6.45
CA THR A 156 5.22 13.86 -7.28
C THR A 156 5.33 12.44 -6.72
N ASN A 157 4.81 12.18 -5.52
CA ASN A 157 4.98 10.92 -4.81
C ASN A 157 3.87 9.89 -5.11
N ALA A 158 3.89 9.37 -6.34
CA ALA A 158 2.98 8.32 -6.77
C ALA A 158 3.13 7.00 -5.98
N ALA A 159 4.27 6.79 -5.29
CA ALA A 159 4.53 5.59 -4.50
C ALA A 159 3.57 5.41 -3.31
N LEU A 160 2.88 6.47 -2.88
CA LEU A 160 1.93 6.42 -1.75
C LEU A 160 0.65 5.63 -2.03
N TRP A 161 0.42 5.22 -3.28
CA TRP A 161 -0.83 4.60 -3.72
C TRP A 161 -1.20 3.33 -2.92
N SER A 162 -0.26 2.41 -2.77
CA SER A 162 -0.49 1.11 -2.12
C SER A 162 -0.63 1.24 -0.61
N LEU A 163 -0.04 2.28 -0.03
CA LEU A 163 -0.04 2.52 1.42
C LEU A 163 -1.45 2.90 1.94
N GLY A 164 -2.21 3.68 1.14
CA GLY A 164 -3.59 4.02 1.47
C GLY A 164 -4.49 2.78 1.53
N MET A 165 -4.38 1.92 0.53
CA MET A 165 -5.10 0.64 0.46
C MET A 165 -4.77 -0.27 1.64
N GLU A 166 -3.48 -0.45 1.93
CA GLU A 166 -2.97 -1.28 3.02
C GLU A 166 -3.52 -0.87 4.40
N PHE A 167 -3.58 0.43 4.67
CA PHE A 167 -4.15 0.95 5.91
C PHE A 167 -5.61 0.51 6.08
N TRP A 168 -6.43 0.67 5.06
CA TRP A 168 -7.83 0.30 5.12
C TRP A 168 -8.05 -1.21 5.15
N TYR A 169 -7.18 -2.02 4.53
CA TYR A 169 -7.18 -3.47 4.72
C TYR A 169 -6.96 -3.85 6.19
N TYR A 170 -6.08 -3.15 6.90
CA TYR A 170 -5.88 -3.38 8.33
C TYR A 170 -7.12 -3.05 9.14
N VAL A 171 -7.73 -1.87 8.91
CA VAL A 171 -8.95 -1.44 9.62
C VAL A 171 -10.09 -2.44 9.38
N ILE A 172 -10.34 -2.77 8.11
CA ILE A 172 -11.39 -3.72 7.71
C ILE A 172 -11.14 -5.08 8.33
N CYS A 173 -9.91 -5.61 8.28
CA CYS A 173 -9.62 -6.91 8.91
C CYS A 173 -9.87 -6.89 10.41
N GLY A 174 -9.40 -5.84 11.10
CA GLY A 174 -9.59 -5.71 12.55
C GLY A 174 -11.06 -5.76 12.95
N LEU A 175 -11.92 -5.10 12.18
CA LEU A 175 -13.37 -5.08 12.38
C LEU A 175 -14.05 -6.38 11.93
N ALA A 176 -13.65 -6.93 10.79
CA ALA A 176 -14.24 -8.12 10.19
C ALA A 176 -14.06 -9.39 11.05
N VAL A 177 -12.98 -9.47 11.84
CA VAL A 177 -12.74 -10.63 12.71
C VAL A 177 -13.35 -10.48 14.11
N ALA A 178 -14.03 -9.37 14.40
CA ALA A 178 -14.67 -9.12 15.70
C ALA A 178 -15.70 -10.19 16.13
N PRO A 179 -16.50 -10.79 15.22
CA PRO A 179 -17.40 -11.90 15.56
C PRO A 179 -16.72 -13.10 16.22
N LEU A 180 -15.43 -13.32 15.96
CA LEU A 180 -14.66 -14.42 16.53
C LEU A 180 -14.21 -14.18 17.98
N CYS A 181 -14.39 -12.96 18.50
CA CYS A 181 -13.90 -12.57 19.81
C CYS A 181 -14.99 -12.62 20.88
N ALA A 182 -14.84 -13.58 21.81
CA ALA A 182 -15.79 -13.78 22.90
C ALA A 182 -15.87 -12.61 23.92
N ALA A 183 -14.86 -11.72 23.95
CA ALA A 183 -14.79 -10.61 24.90
C ALA A 183 -15.75 -9.45 24.60
N TYR A 184 -16.28 -9.36 23.37
CA TYR A 184 -17.18 -8.29 22.99
C TYR A 184 -18.65 -8.70 23.13
N ALA A 185 -19.54 -7.75 23.41
CA ALA A 185 -20.99 -8.01 23.35
C ALA A 185 -21.42 -8.43 21.93
N THR A 186 -22.42 -9.30 21.82
CA THR A 186 -22.91 -9.82 20.53
C THR A 186 -23.29 -8.70 19.55
N SER A 187 -23.96 -7.65 20.02
CA SER A 187 -24.29 -6.48 19.20
C SER A 187 -23.04 -5.80 18.66
N ALA A 188 -22.05 -5.50 19.52
CA ALA A 188 -20.80 -4.85 19.12
C ALA A 188 -20.01 -5.67 18.08
N ARG A 189 -20.01 -7.00 18.19
CA ARG A 189 -19.36 -7.90 17.22
C ARG A 189 -19.93 -7.75 15.81
N TRP A 190 -21.26 -7.82 15.70
CA TRP A 190 -21.95 -7.75 14.42
C TRP A 190 -22.01 -6.34 13.85
N THR A 191 -22.09 -5.31 14.71
CA THR A 191 -21.95 -3.91 14.29
C THR A 191 -20.56 -3.67 13.69
N ALA A 192 -19.48 -4.13 14.34
CA ALA A 192 -18.13 -3.99 13.79
C ALA A 192 -17.99 -4.72 12.44
N PHE A 193 -18.53 -5.92 12.32
CA PHE A 193 -18.54 -6.66 11.06
C PHE A 193 -19.31 -5.92 9.96
N ALA A 194 -20.51 -5.40 10.26
CA ALA A 194 -21.30 -4.62 9.31
C ALA A 194 -20.56 -3.36 8.84
N ILE A 195 -19.89 -2.65 9.76
CA ILE A 195 -19.04 -1.50 9.42
C ILE A 195 -17.90 -1.95 8.48
N ALA A 196 -17.25 -3.08 8.75
CA ALA A 196 -16.19 -3.61 7.89
C ALA A 196 -16.69 -3.88 6.46
N VAL A 197 -17.88 -4.46 6.32
CA VAL A 197 -18.53 -4.73 5.01
C VAL A 197 -18.85 -3.43 4.29
N VAL A 198 -19.47 -2.46 4.97
CA VAL A 198 -19.79 -1.15 4.39
C VAL A 198 -18.52 -0.43 3.96
N LEU A 199 -17.47 -0.41 4.78
CA LEU A 199 -16.18 0.18 4.42
C LEU A 199 -15.56 -0.51 3.20
N PHE A 200 -15.57 -1.84 3.15
CA PHE A 200 -15.02 -2.56 2.01
C PHE A 200 -15.76 -2.26 0.71
N ILE A 201 -17.10 -2.26 0.74
CA ILE A 201 -17.93 -1.94 -0.42
C ILE A 201 -17.67 -0.51 -0.87
N THR A 202 -17.77 0.46 0.04
CA THR A 202 -17.60 1.88 -0.28
C THR A 202 -16.22 2.16 -0.88
N LEU A 203 -15.14 1.69 -0.26
CA LEU A 203 -13.78 1.89 -0.77
C LEU A 203 -13.51 1.14 -2.09
N SER A 204 -14.34 0.17 -2.47
CA SER A 204 -14.24 -0.56 -3.75
C SER A 204 -15.01 0.11 -4.91
N LEU A 205 -15.88 1.10 -4.64
CA LEU A 205 -16.68 1.78 -5.66
C LEU A 205 -15.89 2.56 -6.73
N PRO A 206 -14.80 3.31 -6.42
CA PRO A 206 -14.17 4.21 -7.39
C PRO A 206 -13.35 3.51 -8.49
N GLY A 207 -13.45 2.19 -8.65
CA GLY A 207 -12.75 1.44 -9.71
C GLY A 207 -11.23 1.34 -9.51
N SER A 208 -10.72 1.68 -8.32
CA SER A 208 -9.30 1.55 -7.98
C SER A 208 -8.90 0.08 -7.77
N TYR A 209 -7.59 -0.16 -7.58
CA TYR A 209 -7.09 -1.49 -7.20
C TYR A 209 -7.52 -1.96 -5.81
N PHE A 210 -8.32 -1.18 -5.07
CA PHE A 210 -8.70 -1.49 -3.70
C PHE A 210 -9.34 -2.88 -3.56
N MET A 211 -10.32 -3.22 -4.40
CA MET A 211 -10.98 -4.54 -4.37
C MET A 211 -10.00 -5.67 -4.72
N PHE A 212 -9.19 -5.47 -5.77
CA PHE A 212 -8.22 -6.45 -6.25
C PHE A 212 -7.15 -6.75 -5.19
N GLY A 213 -6.51 -5.70 -4.65
CA GLY A 213 -5.53 -5.83 -3.58
C GLY A 213 -6.13 -6.43 -2.32
N GLY A 214 -7.38 -6.07 -1.99
CA GLY A 214 -8.10 -6.60 -0.83
C GLY A 214 -8.38 -8.10 -0.96
N ALA A 215 -8.75 -8.58 -2.15
CA ALA A 215 -8.92 -10.00 -2.44
C ALA A 215 -7.59 -10.76 -2.28
N ILE A 216 -6.50 -10.23 -2.83
CA ILE A 216 -5.16 -10.82 -2.70
C ILE A 216 -4.71 -10.86 -1.22
N TRP A 217 -4.92 -9.77 -0.50
CA TRP A 217 -4.63 -9.66 0.91
C TRP A 217 -5.43 -10.69 1.72
N ALA A 218 -6.73 -10.85 1.42
CA ALA A 218 -7.58 -11.86 2.04
C ALA A 218 -7.10 -13.29 1.75
N LEU A 219 -6.65 -13.58 0.52
CA LEU A 219 -6.03 -14.87 0.17
C LEU A 219 -4.80 -15.14 1.05
N GLY A 220 -3.93 -14.14 1.22
CA GLY A 220 -2.81 -14.23 2.15
C GLY A 220 -3.26 -14.60 3.58
N ALA A 221 -4.29 -13.93 4.09
CA ALA A 221 -4.84 -14.23 5.42
C ALA A 221 -5.41 -15.66 5.51
N LEU A 222 -6.15 -16.09 4.48
CA LEU A 222 -6.75 -17.43 4.39
C LEU A 222 -5.68 -18.53 4.39
N THR A 223 -4.57 -18.38 3.66
CA THR A 223 -3.49 -19.39 3.65
C THR A 223 -2.88 -19.63 5.04
N ARG A 224 -2.94 -18.63 5.93
CA ARG A 224 -2.44 -18.77 7.31
C ARG A 224 -3.40 -19.55 8.20
N ILE A 225 -4.69 -19.51 7.90
CA ILE A 225 -5.78 -20.06 8.72
C ILE A 225 -6.25 -21.43 8.19
N ALA A 226 -6.09 -21.66 6.89
CA ALA A 226 -6.49 -22.92 6.27
C ALA A 226 -5.75 -24.11 6.93
N PRO A 227 -6.45 -25.22 7.18
CA PRO A 227 -5.82 -26.44 7.65
C PRO A 227 -4.75 -26.86 6.63
N ARG A 228 -3.60 -27.33 7.11
CA ARG A 228 -2.53 -27.81 6.21
C ARG A 228 -3.10 -28.97 5.39
N PRO A 229 -2.94 -28.97 4.05
CA PRO A 229 -3.20 -30.18 3.29
C PRO A 229 -2.28 -31.27 3.86
N LEU A 230 -2.89 -32.40 4.21
CA LEU A 230 -2.24 -33.59 4.74
C LEU A 230 -1.15 -34.10 3.79
#